data_AF-A0A8S4S4E8-F1
#
_entry.id   AF-A0A8S4S4E8-F1
#
_cell.length_a   1.000
_cell.length_b   1.000
_cell.length_c   1.000
_cell.angle_alpha   90.00
_cell.angle_beta   90.00
_cell.angle_gamma   90.00
#
_symmetry.space_group_name_H-M   'P 1'
#
loop_
_entity.id
_entity.type
_entity.pdbx_description
1 polymer ?
#
loop_
_entity_poly.entity_id
_entity_poly.type
_entity_poly.pdbx_seq_one_letter_code
_entity_poly.pdbx_strand_id
1 'polypeptide(L)'
;MQIGSISNIDDEEYGCNATAVRKVISGVVGAASSVTSVQVANLLRLFKIPQVSFFSTSPELSNKARFEYFTRTIPSDLHQARAMVEIVKRLRWRYVSIIYEESNYGIKAFEELETLLQRDDICIAVKERLAKDSGAADEKAYDAIVERLLSRPRARGVIVFGSDQEVAGVMAAARRRGAAHAFSWVGSDGWSARALVAAGNEPVVEGTVSVQPQANPVRGFQEYFLALSPQNNPRNPWFVGNLPVHKVPHRYQPIVDSLK
;
A
#
# COMPACT_ATOMS: atom_id res chain seq x y z
N MET A 1 -11.22 6.50 -35.21
CA MET A 1 -10.96 5.81 -33.93
C MET A 1 -11.88 6.43 -32.89
N GLN A 2 -12.91 5.72 -32.43
CA GLN A 2 -13.90 6.28 -31.50
C GLN A 2 -13.34 6.18 -30.07
N ILE A 3 -13.04 7.34 -29.48
CA ILE A 3 -12.63 7.47 -28.07
C ILE A 3 -13.90 7.30 -27.25
N GLY A 4 -13.93 6.33 -26.33
CA GLY A 4 -15.06 6.20 -25.41
C GLY A 4 -15.02 7.35 -24.41
N SER A 5 -16.19 7.88 -24.06
CA SER A 5 -16.31 9.04 -23.19
C SER A 5 -17.27 8.69 -22.06
N ILE A 6 -16.80 8.82 -20.82
CA ILE A 6 -17.69 8.98 -19.66
C ILE A 6 -17.94 10.49 -19.54
N SER A 7 -19.18 10.91 -19.73
CA SER A 7 -19.62 12.25 -19.35
C SER A 7 -20.07 12.24 -17.90
N ASN A 8 -19.95 13.37 -17.21
CA ASN A 8 -20.62 13.57 -15.94
C ASN A 8 -22.09 13.12 -16.05
N ILE A 9 -22.50 12.23 -15.14
CA ILE A 9 -23.91 12.04 -14.80
C ILE A 9 -24.14 13.07 -13.70
N ASP A 10 -24.29 14.33 -14.10
CA ASP A 10 -24.84 15.32 -13.19
C ASP A 10 -26.36 15.00 -13.13
N ASP A 11 -26.98 14.99 -11.95
CA ASP A 11 -28.44 14.86 -11.76
C ASP A 11 -29.19 16.11 -12.29
N GLU A 12 -28.71 16.69 -13.39
CA GLU A 12 -29.35 17.79 -14.09
C GLU A 12 -30.38 17.23 -15.07
N GLU A 13 -31.61 17.69 -14.89
CA GLU A 13 -32.75 17.50 -15.79
C GLU A 13 -32.30 17.68 -17.26
N TYR A 14 -32.62 16.71 -18.13
CA TYR A 14 -32.23 16.69 -19.54
C TYR A 14 -32.83 17.89 -20.31
N GLY A 15 -32.24 19.06 -20.16
CA GLY A 15 -32.55 20.26 -20.94
C GLY A 15 -31.62 20.34 -22.16
N CYS A 16 -32.19 20.51 -23.35
CA CYS A 16 -31.43 20.85 -24.55
C CYS A 16 -30.90 22.30 -24.44
N ASN A 17 -29.83 22.51 -23.69
CA ASN A 17 -29.13 23.79 -23.65
C ASN A 17 -27.93 23.76 -24.60
N ALA A 18 -28.05 24.43 -25.74
CA ALA A 18 -27.03 24.44 -26.81
C ALA A 18 -25.68 25.07 -26.40
N THR A 19 -25.61 25.71 -25.23
CA THR A 19 -24.39 26.31 -24.66
C THR A 19 -23.75 25.49 -23.53
N ALA A 20 -24.33 24.34 -23.14
CA ALA A 20 -23.78 23.49 -22.09
C ALA A 20 -22.51 22.76 -22.57
N VAL A 21 -21.34 23.15 -22.04
CA VAL A 21 -20.07 22.46 -22.31
C VAL A 21 -20.06 21.14 -21.55
N ARG A 22 -20.30 20.03 -22.26
CA ARG A 22 -20.20 18.69 -21.69
C ARG A 22 -18.75 18.38 -21.32
N LYS A 23 -18.46 18.28 -20.03
CA LYS A 23 -17.14 17.85 -19.54
C LYS A 23 -16.96 16.36 -19.83
N VAL A 24 -15.86 16.02 -20.49
CA VAL A 24 -15.50 14.64 -20.83
C VAL A 24 -14.25 14.24 -20.06
N ILE A 25 -14.30 13.07 -19.42
CA ILE A 25 -13.15 12.52 -18.72
C ILE A 25 -12.15 11.96 -19.75
N SER A 26 -10.99 12.60 -19.85
CA SER A 26 -9.92 12.21 -20.79
C SER A 26 -8.93 11.22 -20.20
N GLY A 27 -8.90 11.06 -18.87
CA GLY A 27 -7.98 10.18 -18.16
C GLY A 27 -8.20 10.23 -16.66
N VAL A 28 -7.68 9.23 -15.96
CA VAL A 28 -7.82 9.08 -14.50
C VAL A 28 -6.44 8.94 -13.86
N VAL A 29 -6.16 9.73 -12.83
CA VAL A 29 -4.97 9.55 -11.98
C VAL A 29 -5.38 8.78 -10.72
N GLY A 30 -4.71 7.66 -10.45
CA GLY A 30 -5.05 6.73 -9.38
C GLY A 30 -5.39 5.33 -9.89
N ALA A 31 -6.00 4.46 -9.10
CA ALA A 31 -6.18 4.60 -7.65
C ALA A 31 -4.86 4.32 -6.90
N ALA A 32 -4.85 4.50 -5.58
CA ALA A 32 -3.69 4.18 -4.77
C ALA A 32 -3.56 2.66 -4.55
N SER A 33 -4.61 2.03 -4.01
CA SER A 33 -4.66 0.57 -3.79
C SER A 33 -4.68 -0.20 -5.11
N SER A 34 -3.82 -1.23 -5.23
CA SER A 34 -3.79 -2.13 -6.39
C SER A 34 -5.14 -2.81 -6.63
N VAL A 35 -5.84 -3.23 -5.56
CA VAL A 35 -7.16 -3.86 -5.66
C VAL A 35 -8.18 -2.90 -6.27
N THR A 36 -8.21 -1.65 -5.80
CA THR A 36 -9.08 -0.60 -6.36
C THR A 36 -8.71 -0.28 -7.80
N SER A 37 -7.41 -0.17 -8.10
CA SER A 37 -6.93 0.10 -9.46
C SER A 37 -7.34 -0.98 -10.46
N VAL A 38 -7.35 -2.27 -10.05
CA VAL A 38 -7.86 -3.36 -10.91
C VAL A 38 -9.34 -3.15 -11.24
N GLN A 39 -10.18 -2.82 -10.25
CA GLN A 39 -11.61 -2.59 -10.48
C GLN A 39 -11.86 -1.38 -11.38
N VAL A 40 -11.17 -0.27 -11.10
CA VAL A 40 -11.26 0.95 -11.91
C VAL A 40 -10.78 0.70 -13.34
N ALA A 41 -9.66 0.00 -13.53
CA ALA A 41 -9.12 -0.30 -14.86
C ALA A 41 -10.06 -1.20 -15.68
N ASN A 42 -10.74 -2.16 -15.03
CA ASN A 42 -11.73 -3.03 -15.67
C ASN A 42 -12.95 -2.24 -16.21
N LEU A 43 -13.33 -1.14 -15.54
CA LEU A 43 -14.37 -0.24 -16.02
C LEU A 43 -13.84 0.67 -17.14
N LEU A 44 -12.74 1.37 -16.89
CA LEU A 44 -12.21 2.40 -17.80
C LEU A 44 -11.78 1.84 -19.16
N ARG A 45 -11.32 0.58 -19.20
CA ARG A 45 -10.97 -0.09 -20.47
C ARG A 45 -12.14 -0.20 -21.45
N LEU A 46 -13.38 -0.29 -20.97
CA LEU A 46 -14.58 -0.34 -21.82
C LEU A 46 -14.76 0.97 -22.60
N PHE A 47 -14.33 2.07 -22.00
CA PHE A 47 -14.39 3.42 -22.56
C PHE A 47 -13.05 3.88 -23.14
N LYS A 48 -12.01 3.03 -23.14
CA LYS A 48 -10.67 3.39 -23.62
C LYS A 48 -10.08 4.62 -22.91
N ILE A 49 -10.42 4.80 -21.64
CA ILE A 49 -9.93 5.92 -20.83
C ILE A 49 -8.62 5.49 -20.15
N PRO A 50 -7.50 6.20 -20.37
CA PRO A 50 -6.24 5.88 -19.73
C PRO A 50 -6.27 6.15 -18.22
N GLN A 51 -5.68 5.22 -17.47
CA GLN A 51 -5.50 5.33 -16.01
C GLN A 51 -4.01 5.33 -15.68
N VAL A 52 -3.55 6.31 -14.90
CA VAL A 52 -2.16 6.42 -14.42
C VAL A 52 -2.15 6.34 -12.90
N SER A 53 -1.74 5.21 -12.33
CA SER A 53 -1.60 5.08 -10.87
C SER A 53 -0.24 5.58 -10.37
N PHE A 54 -0.24 6.20 -9.20
CA PHE A 54 0.97 6.65 -8.50
C PHE A 54 1.41 5.70 -7.37
N PHE A 55 0.61 4.68 -7.02
CA PHE A 55 0.88 3.84 -5.84
C PHE A 55 0.48 2.35 -5.98
N SER A 56 -0.15 1.95 -7.08
CA SER A 56 -0.54 0.55 -7.29
C SER A 56 0.60 -0.27 -7.89
N THR A 57 1.24 -1.11 -7.07
CA THR A 57 2.47 -1.82 -7.40
C THR A 57 2.29 -3.30 -7.78
N SER A 58 1.08 -3.86 -7.64
CA SER A 58 0.81 -5.29 -7.93
C SER A 58 1.32 -5.69 -9.33
N PRO A 59 2.00 -6.85 -9.47
CA PRO A 59 2.47 -7.34 -10.77
C PRO A 59 1.34 -7.59 -11.77
N GLU A 60 0.14 -7.95 -11.31
CA GLU A 60 -1.02 -8.25 -12.16
C GLU A 60 -1.36 -7.09 -13.11
N LEU A 61 -1.24 -5.84 -12.64
CA LEU A 61 -1.53 -4.63 -13.40
C LEU A 61 -0.56 -4.39 -14.57
N SER A 62 0.51 -5.18 -14.69
CA SER A 62 1.45 -5.15 -15.82
C SER A 62 0.95 -5.95 -17.03
N ASN A 63 -0.08 -6.79 -16.87
CA ASN A 63 -0.63 -7.57 -17.98
C ASN A 63 -1.43 -6.68 -18.95
N LYS A 64 -0.81 -6.24 -20.05
CA LYS A 64 -1.44 -5.36 -21.04
C LYS A 64 -2.57 -6.00 -21.86
N ALA A 65 -2.64 -7.33 -21.92
CA ALA A 65 -3.80 -7.99 -22.53
C ALA A 65 -5.07 -7.81 -21.68
N ARG A 66 -4.92 -7.66 -20.35
CA ARG A 66 -6.03 -7.41 -19.42
C ARG A 66 -6.20 -5.93 -19.09
N PHE A 67 -5.11 -5.18 -18.96
CA PHE A 67 -5.07 -3.79 -18.51
C PHE A 67 -4.38 -2.88 -19.54
N GLU A 68 -4.91 -2.89 -20.77
CA GLU A 68 -4.38 -2.15 -21.93
C GLU A 68 -4.20 -0.65 -21.64
N TYR A 69 -5.21 -0.04 -21.00
CA TYR A 69 -5.25 1.40 -20.70
C TYR A 69 -4.70 1.78 -19.32
N PHE A 70 -4.16 0.83 -18.57
CA PHE A 70 -3.54 1.11 -17.28
C PHE A 70 -2.05 1.39 -17.45
N THR A 71 -1.52 2.38 -16.75
CA THR A 71 -0.08 2.59 -16.55
C THR A 71 0.18 3.11 -15.14
N ARG A 72 1.45 3.18 -14.75
CA ARG A 72 1.85 3.68 -13.44
C ARG A 72 3.23 4.31 -13.45
N THR A 73 3.46 5.23 -12.54
CA THR A 73 4.76 5.88 -12.33
C THR A 73 5.64 5.16 -11.30
N ILE A 74 5.03 4.30 -10.48
CA ILE A 74 5.70 3.49 -9.45
C ILE A 74 6.12 2.12 -10.02
N PRO A 75 7.28 1.55 -9.63
CA PRO A 75 7.69 0.23 -10.11
C PRO A 75 6.77 -0.90 -9.63
N SER A 76 6.85 -2.05 -10.31
CA SER A 76 6.15 -3.26 -9.88
C SER A 76 6.78 -3.89 -8.64
N ASP A 77 5.97 -4.56 -7.83
CA ASP A 77 6.42 -5.40 -6.70
C ASP A 77 7.41 -6.51 -7.10
N LEU A 78 7.49 -6.88 -8.39
CA LEU A 78 8.56 -7.79 -8.86
C LEU A 78 9.96 -7.25 -8.51
N HIS A 79 10.16 -5.94 -8.60
CA HIS A 79 11.44 -5.32 -8.26
C HIS A 79 11.63 -5.25 -6.74
N GLN A 80 10.55 -5.00 -6.01
CA GLN A 80 10.57 -4.96 -4.55
C GLN A 80 10.85 -6.34 -3.95
N ALA A 81 10.18 -7.39 -4.42
CA ALA A 81 10.42 -8.78 -4.02
C ALA A 81 11.89 -9.18 -4.24
N ARG A 82 12.47 -8.83 -5.39
CA ARG A 82 13.91 -9.02 -5.65
C ARG A 82 14.79 -8.29 -4.65
N ALA A 83 14.50 -7.02 -4.36
CA ALA A 83 15.25 -6.25 -3.38
C ALA A 83 15.14 -6.85 -1.97
N MET A 84 13.96 -7.33 -1.57
CA MET A 84 13.73 -7.99 -0.28
C MET A 84 14.53 -9.30 -0.17
N VAL A 85 14.57 -10.13 -1.22
CA VAL A 85 15.38 -11.36 -1.24
C VAL A 85 16.87 -11.03 -1.15
N GLU A 86 17.35 -9.99 -1.84
CA GLU A 86 18.74 -9.55 -1.71
C GLU A 86 19.08 -9.06 -0.29
N ILE A 87 18.14 -8.40 0.40
CA ILE A 87 18.30 -8.03 1.82
C ILE A 87 18.41 -9.30 2.68
N VAL A 88 17.51 -10.27 2.51
CA VAL A 88 17.51 -11.54 3.24
C VAL A 88 18.84 -12.29 3.04
N LYS A 89 19.37 -12.30 1.81
CA LYS A 89 20.69 -12.86 1.49
C LYS A 89 21.83 -12.14 2.20
N ARG A 90 21.83 -10.80 2.22
CA ARG A 90 22.84 -9.99 2.93
C ARG A 90 22.80 -10.22 4.44
N LEU A 91 21.60 -10.42 5.00
CA LEU A 91 21.40 -10.80 6.40
C LEU A 91 21.76 -12.27 6.69
N ARG A 92 22.12 -13.05 5.66
CA ARG A 92 22.48 -14.47 5.72
C ARG A 92 21.37 -15.34 6.30
N TRP A 93 20.12 -14.95 6.12
CA TRP A 93 18.98 -15.75 6.55
C TRP A 93 18.72 -16.85 5.53
N ARG A 94 18.72 -18.11 5.99
CA ARG A 94 18.39 -19.29 5.16
C ARG A 94 17.07 -19.96 5.54
N TYR A 95 16.43 -19.49 6.60
CA TYR A 95 15.18 -20.02 7.11
C TYR A 95 14.33 -18.87 7.63
N VAL A 96 13.29 -18.51 6.88
CA VAL A 96 12.47 -17.32 7.11
C VAL A 96 10.99 -17.66 7.16
N SER A 97 10.18 -16.82 7.80
CA SER A 97 8.72 -16.89 7.69
C SER A 97 8.21 -15.77 6.79
N ILE A 98 7.02 -15.94 6.22
CA ILE A 98 6.39 -14.94 5.37
C ILE A 98 4.97 -14.66 5.86
N ILE A 99 4.63 -13.39 5.92
CA ILE A 99 3.27 -12.90 6.13
C ILE A 99 2.89 -12.07 4.90
N TYR A 100 1.76 -12.36 4.29
CA TYR A 100 1.27 -11.60 3.13
C TYR A 100 -0.22 -11.31 3.21
N GLU A 101 -0.62 -10.17 2.67
CA GLU A 101 -2.03 -9.76 2.59
C GLU A 101 -2.81 -10.66 1.62
N GLU A 102 -4.02 -11.05 2.02
CA GLU A 102 -4.98 -11.78 1.19
C GLU A 102 -5.63 -10.85 0.17
N SER A 103 -4.83 -10.38 -0.77
CA SER A 103 -5.25 -9.55 -1.89
C SER A 103 -4.33 -9.77 -3.08
N ASN A 104 -4.71 -9.28 -4.26
CA ASN A 104 -3.86 -9.38 -5.44
C ASN A 104 -2.54 -8.59 -5.30
N TYR A 105 -2.43 -7.69 -4.33
CA TYR A 105 -1.16 -7.05 -3.97
C TYR A 105 -0.27 -8.04 -3.20
N GLY A 106 -0.73 -8.59 -2.07
CA GLY A 106 0.05 -9.52 -1.25
C GLY A 106 0.28 -10.89 -1.90
N ILE A 107 -0.75 -11.49 -2.53
CA ILE A 107 -0.67 -12.82 -3.15
C ILE A 107 0.32 -12.85 -4.31
N LYS A 108 0.28 -11.86 -5.21
CA LYS A 108 1.18 -11.82 -6.37
C LYS A 108 2.63 -11.51 -5.98
N ALA A 109 2.84 -10.71 -4.95
CA ALA A 109 4.17 -10.54 -4.38
C ALA A 109 4.67 -11.82 -3.69
N PHE A 110 3.80 -12.54 -2.97
CA PHE A 110 4.14 -13.82 -2.35
C PHE A 110 4.54 -14.89 -3.37
N GLU A 111 3.82 -15.03 -4.48
CA GLU A 111 4.16 -15.96 -5.58
C GLU A 111 5.58 -15.69 -6.12
N GLU A 112 5.93 -14.41 -6.31
CA GLU A 112 7.28 -14.00 -6.75
C GLU A 112 8.33 -14.27 -5.65
N LEU A 113 8.03 -13.94 -4.39
CA LEU A 113 8.92 -14.21 -3.26
C LEU A 113 9.19 -15.71 -3.09
N GLU A 114 8.18 -16.56 -3.20
CA GLU A 114 8.31 -18.03 -3.10
C GLU A 114 9.27 -18.55 -4.18
N THR A 115 9.10 -18.06 -5.42
CA THR A 115 9.98 -18.40 -6.55
C THR A 115 11.42 -17.95 -6.32
N LEU A 116 11.63 -16.70 -5.89
CA LEU A 116 12.96 -16.13 -5.69
C LEU A 116 13.69 -16.77 -4.51
N LEU A 117 13.01 -16.99 -3.39
CA LEU A 117 13.61 -17.64 -2.21
C LEU A 117 14.00 -19.08 -2.52
N GLN A 118 13.18 -19.82 -3.26
CA GLN A 118 13.51 -21.18 -3.69
C GLN A 118 14.75 -21.20 -4.59
N ARG A 119 14.85 -20.26 -5.53
CA ARG A 119 16.00 -20.15 -6.44
C ARG A 119 17.31 -19.84 -5.71
N ASP A 120 17.22 -19.12 -4.59
CA ASP A 120 18.36 -18.67 -3.79
C ASP A 120 18.61 -19.58 -2.55
N ASP A 121 18.05 -20.81 -2.52
CA ASP A 121 18.20 -21.82 -1.46
C ASP A 121 17.79 -21.35 -0.05
N ILE A 122 16.74 -20.51 0.03
CA ILE A 122 16.18 -20.00 1.29
C ILE A 122 14.84 -20.70 1.56
N CYS A 123 14.77 -21.38 2.70
CA CYS A 123 13.58 -22.15 3.09
C CYS A 123 12.54 -21.28 3.82
N ILE A 124 11.26 -21.52 3.51
CA ILE A 124 10.12 -20.89 4.18
C ILE A 124 9.64 -21.79 5.32
N ALA A 125 9.64 -21.27 6.55
CA ALA A 125 9.26 -21.97 7.77
C ALA A 125 7.76 -21.96 8.03
N VAL A 126 7.15 -20.78 7.86
CA VAL A 126 5.73 -20.51 8.03
C VAL A 126 5.31 -19.53 6.94
N LYS A 127 4.14 -19.74 6.35
CA LYS A 127 3.51 -18.78 5.44
C LYS A 127 2.09 -18.46 5.91
N GLU A 128 1.85 -17.21 6.27
CA GLU A 128 0.59 -16.74 6.84
C GLU A 128 -0.08 -15.69 5.96
N ARG A 129 -1.41 -15.77 5.90
CA ARG A 129 -2.27 -14.83 5.17
C ARG A 129 -2.89 -13.84 6.14
N LEU A 130 -2.84 -12.55 5.79
CA LEU A 130 -3.58 -11.49 6.48
C LEU A 130 -4.89 -11.26 5.74
N ALA A 131 -5.97 -11.81 6.28
CA ALA A 131 -7.30 -11.55 5.75
C ALA A 131 -7.68 -10.09 5.98
N LYS A 132 -8.08 -9.40 4.91
CA LYS A 132 -8.68 -8.06 4.97
C LYS A 132 -10.14 -8.22 5.36
N ASP A 133 -10.43 -8.34 6.65
CA ASP A 133 -11.81 -8.29 7.08
C ASP A 133 -12.26 -6.84 7.28
N SER A 134 -13.52 -6.58 6.94
CA SER A 134 -14.22 -5.28 6.88
C SER A 134 -14.40 -4.55 8.24
N GLY A 135 -13.42 -4.67 9.14
CA GLY A 135 -13.37 -3.96 10.42
C GLY A 135 -13.10 -4.86 11.64
N ALA A 136 -12.98 -6.17 11.47
CA ALA A 136 -12.72 -7.08 12.58
C ALA A 136 -12.04 -8.39 12.12
N ALA A 137 -10.81 -8.32 11.60
CA ALA A 137 -9.95 -9.48 11.82
C ALA A 137 -9.85 -9.63 13.35
N ASP A 138 -10.43 -10.71 13.89
CA ASP A 138 -10.44 -10.97 15.32
C ASP A 138 -9.00 -10.83 15.83
N GLU A 139 -8.75 -10.11 16.92
CA GLU A 139 -7.42 -9.98 17.51
C GLU A 139 -6.78 -11.38 17.71
N LYS A 140 -7.63 -12.39 17.94
CA LYS A 140 -7.26 -13.80 18.00
C LYS A 140 -6.63 -14.35 16.71
N ALA A 141 -7.05 -13.88 15.53
CA ALA A 141 -6.47 -14.28 14.26
C ALA A 141 -5.01 -13.81 14.14
N TYR A 142 -4.74 -12.55 14.48
CA TYR A 142 -3.37 -12.02 14.51
C TYR A 142 -2.52 -12.68 15.59
N ASP A 143 -3.11 -12.94 16.76
CA ASP A 143 -2.44 -13.71 17.81
C ASP A 143 -2.05 -15.11 17.33
N ALA A 144 -2.95 -15.81 16.64
CA ALA A 144 -2.70 -17.15 16.11
C ALA A 144 -1.59 -17.14 15.03
N ILE A 145 -1.50 -16.08 14.22
CA ILE A 145 -0.38 -15.86 13.29
C ILE A 145 0.93 -15.79 14.08
N VAL A 146 0.99 -14.97 15.13
CA VAL A 146 2.19 -14.82 15.96
C VAL A 146 2.57 -16.13 16.65
N GLU A 147 1.60 -16.87 17.18
CA GLU A 147 1.83 -18.20 17.77
C GLU A 147 2.42 -19.18 16.76
N ARG A 148 1.92 -19.19 15.51
CA ARG A 148 2.47 -20.02 14.43
C ARG A 148 3.91 -19.63 14.09
N LEU A 149 4.24 -18.33 14.06
CA LEU A 149 5.62 -17.89 13.89
C LEU A 149 6.52 -18.35 15.05
N LEU A 150 6.05 -18.19 16.29
CA LEU A 150 6.77 -18.62 17.50
C LEU A 150 7.01 -20.14 17.55
N SER A 151 6.15 -20.94 16.91
CA SER A 151 6.33 -22.40 16.80
C SER A 151 7.60 -22.80 16.03
N ARG A 152 8.23 -21.88 15.29
CA ARG A 152 9.46 -22.07 14.52
C ARG A 152 10.58 -21.15 15.03
N PRO A 153 11.15 -21.39 16.23
CA PRO A 153 12.11 -20.47 16.86
C PRO A 153 13.41 -20.26 16.07
N ARG A 154 13.75 -21.16 15.15
CA ARG A 154 14.91 -21.00 14.24
C ARG A 154 14.65 -19.99 13.11
N ALA A 155 13.39 -19.68 12.80
CA ALA A 155 12.99 -18.76 11.73
C ALA A 155 12.67 -17.36 12.30
N ARG A 156 13.70 -16.67 12.81
CA ARG A 156 13.53 -15.33 13.40
C ARG A 156 13.30 -14.23 12.35
N GLY A 157 13.80 -14.42 11.13
CA GLY A 157 13.58 -13.49 10.03
C GLY A 157 12.17 -13.65 9.45
N VAL A 158 11.41 -12.56 9.39
CA VAL A 158 10.03 -12.56 8.87
C VAL A 158 9.88 -11.51 7.77
N ILE A 159 9.49 -11.96 6.58
CA ILE A 159 9.14 -11.11 5.45
C ILE A 159 7.67 -10.74 5.54
N VAL A 160 7.33 -9.44 5.51
CA VAL A 160 5.95 -8.96 5.64
C VAL A 160 5.56 -8.12 4.43
N PHE A 161 4.57 -8.60 3.68
CA PHE A 161 4.07 -7.98 2.46
C PHE A 161 2.58 -7.66 2.57
N GLY A 162 2.25 -6.44 3.00
CA GLY A 162 0.86 -6.04 3.26
C GLY A 162 0.68 -4.56 3.53
N SER A 163 -0.57 -4.15 3.68
CA SER A 163 -0.96 -2.78 4.01
C SER A 163 -0.78 -2.48 5.50
N ASP A 164 -0.62 -1.20 5.83
CA ASP A 164 -0.36 -0.71 7.18
C ASP A 164 -1.38 -1.14 8.24
N GLN A 165 -2.68 -1.16 7.93
CA GLN A 165 -3.72 -1.56 8.87
C GLN A 165 -3.58 -3.01 9.34
N GLU A 166 -3.44 -3.97 8.43
CA GLU A 166 -3.31 -5.38 8.80
C GLU A 166 -1.97 -5.65 9.51
N VAL A 167 -0.89 -5.01 9.05
CA VAL A 167 0.43 -5.16 9.68
C VAL A 167 0.43 -4.57 11.10
N ALA A 168 -0.24 -3.45 11.34
CA ALA A 168 -0.40 -2.90 12.69
C ALA A 168 -1.08 -3.90 13.64
N GLY A 169 -2.07 -4.66 13.15
CA GLY A 169 -2.71 -5.74 13.90
C GLY A 169 -1.75 -6.86 14.29
N VAL A 170 -0.87 -7.28 13.38
CA VAL A 170 0.19 -8.28 13.67
C VAL A 170 1.20 -7.76 14.68
N MET A 171 1.65 -6.50 14.54
CA MET A 171 2.61 -5.91 15.47
C MET A 171 2.02 -5.78 16.88
N ALA A 172 0.73 -5.40 16.97
CA ALA A 172 0.01 -5.39 18.24
C ALA A 172 -0.11 -6.80 18.86
N ALA A 173 -0.39 -7.82 18.05
CA ALA A 173 -0.42 -9.21 18.51
C ALA A 173 0.96 -9.68 19.01
N ALA A 174 2.04 -9.35 18.28
CA ALA A 174 3.39 -9.68 18.70
C ALA A 174 3.75 -9.04 20.05
N ARG A 175 3.31 -7.79 20.28
CA ARG A 175 3.42 -7.13 21.58
C ARG A 175 2.62 -7.85 22.67
N ARG A 176 1.34 -8.15 22.42
CA ARG A 176 0.46 -8.86 23.37
C ARG A 176 1.00 -10.23 23.77
N ARG A 177 1.69 -10.92 22.84
CA ARG A 177 2.30 -12.24 23.06
C ARG A 177 3.73 -12.18 23.59
N GLY A 178 4.23 -11.01 23.99
CA GLY A 178 5.57 -10.85 24.54
C GLY A 178 6.69 -11.16 23.54
N ALA A 179 6.40 -11.09 22.24
CA ALA A 179 7.30 -11.49 21.16
C ALA A 179 8.09 -10.32 20.55
N ALA A 180 8.23 -9.20 21.28
CA ALA A 180 8.83 -7.96 20.78
C ALA A 180 10.24 -8.16 20.17
N HIS A 181 11.06 -9.01 20.79
CA HIS A 181 12.43 -9.29 20.34
C HIS A 181 12.59 -10.67 19.68
N ALA A 182 11.47 -11.37 19.43
CA ALA A 182 11.50 -12.71 18.85
C ALA A 182 11.87 -12.67 17.35
N PHE A 183 11.43 -11.64 16.65
CA PHE A 183 11.50 -11.55 15.19
C PHE A 183 12.33 -10.37 14.70
N SER A 184 12.80 -10.47 13.47
CA SER A 184 13.41 -9.38 12.70
C SER A 184 12.65 -9.24 11.38
N TRP A 185 12.14 -8.05 11.11
CA TRP A 185 11.18 -7.81 10.03
C TRP A 185 11.85 -7.29 8.76
N VAL A 186 11.46 -7.84 7.60
CA VAL A 186 11.74 -7.28 6.27
C VAL A 186 10.40 -6.88 5.63
N GLY A 187 10.15 -5.58 5.49
CA GLY A 187 8.84 -5.03 5.13
C GLY A 187 8.71 -4.48 3.71
N SER A 188 7.51 -4.62 3.13
CA SER A 188 7.08 -3.89 1.92
C SER A 188 6.77 -2.41 2.20
N ASP A 189 6.62 -1.64 1.13
CA ASP A 189 6.27 -0.22 1.10
C ASP A 189 4.86 0.07 1.64
N GLY A 190 3.95 -0.91 1.53
CA GLY A 190 2.59 -0.81 2.06
C GLY A 190 2.48 -0.47 3.55
N TRP A 191 3.50 -0.74 4.36
CA TRP A 191 3.49 -0.49 5.81
C TRP A 191 4.76 0.18 6.34
N SER A 192 5.81 0.24 5.51
CA SER A 192 7.09 0.85 5.85
C SER A 192 6.94 2.32 6.26
N ALA A 193 7.66 2.71 7.31
CA ALA A 193 7.71 4.08 7.86
C ALA A 193 6.33 4.69 8.20
N ARG A 194 5.29 3.86 8.41
CA ARG A 194 3.96 4.33 8.78
C ARG A 194 3.82 4.42 10.30
N ALA A 195 3.49 5.61 10.78
CA ALA A 195 3.20 5.84 12.20
C ALA A 195 2.09 4.93 12.73
N LEU A 196 1.11 4.56 11.88
CA LEU A 196 0.03 3.63 12.23
C LEU A 196 0.55 2.27 12.73
N VAL A 197 1.64 1.78 12.15
CA VAL A 197 2.21 0.46 12.49
C VAL A 197 3.10 0.56 13.73
N ALA A 198 3.88 1.64 13.81
CA ALA A 198 4.87 1.83 14.86
C ALA A 198 4.27 2.29 16.19
N ALA A 199 3.24 3.16 16.16
CA ALA A 199 2.70 3.79 17.37
C ALA A 199 2.16 2.76 18.37
N GLY A 200 2.77 2.69 19.55
CA GLY A 200 2.44 1.73 20.61
C GLY A 200 3.01 0.33 20.40
N ASN A 201 3.76 0.09 19.32
CA ASN A 201 4.44 -1.16 19.00
C ASN A 201 5.95 -0.95 18.78
N GLU A 202 6.52 0.16 19.26
CA GLU A 202 7.92 0.55 19.01
C GLU A 202 8.91 -0.57 19.35
N PRO A 203 8.80 -1.28 20.50
CA PRO A 203 9.71 -2.38 20.81
C PRO A 203 9.60 -3.59 19.86
N VAL A 204 8.47 -3.75 19.18
CA VAL A 204 8.23 -4.85 18.23
C VAL A 204 8.83 -4.52 16.86
N VAL A 205 8.68 -3.28 16.41
CA VAL A 205 9.13 -2.85 15.08
C VAL A 205 10.59 -2.36 15.06
N GLU A 206 11.23 -2.27 16.23
CA GLU A 206 12.64 -1.90 16.36
C GLU A 206 13.53 -2.80 15.48
N GLY A 207 14.43 -2.17 14.71
CA GLY A 207 15.35 -2.88 13.82
C GLY A 207 14.73 -3.41 12.53
N THR A 208 13.47 -3.07 12.22
CA THR A 208 12.83 -3.39 10.93
C THR A 208 13.65 -2.82 9.77
N VAL A 209 13.87 -3.64 8.75
CA VAL A 209 14.37 -3.20 7.44
C VAL A 209 13.21 -3.22 6.46
N SER A 210 13.04 -2.19 5.66
CA SER A 210 11.94 -2.14 4.70
C SER A 210 12.40 -1.59 3.35
N VAL A 211 11.62 -1.90 2.31
CA VAL A 211 11.88 -1.45 0.94
C VAL A 211 10.79 -0.50 0.51
N GLN A 212 11.18 0.72 0.14
CA GLN A 212 10.31 1.72 -0.46
C GLN A 212 10.88 2.21 -1.79
N PRO A 213 10.02 2.51 -2.78
CA PRO A 213 10.44 3.25 -3.96
C PRO A 213 11.03 4.61 -3.58
N GLN A 214 12.12 5.00 -4.24
CA GLN A 214 12.71 6.31 -4.01
C GLN A 214 11.73 7.41 -4.44
N ALA A 215 11.46 8.35 -3.54
CA ALA A 215 10.71 9.56 -3.83
C ALA A 215 11.59 10.78 -3.55
N ASN A 216 11.54 11.76 -4.44
CA ASN A 216 12.27 13.01 -4.28
C ASN A 216 11.28 14.14 -3.94
N PRO A 217 11.68 15.11 -3.08
CA PRO A 217 10.85 16.27 -2.79
C PRO A 217 10.47 17.02 -4.06
N VAL A 218 9.19 17.42 -4.17
CA VAL A 218 8.72 18.26 -5.27
C VAL A 218 8.92 19.71 -4.87
N ARG A 219 9.79 20.43 -5.60
CA ARG A 219 10.09 21.84 -5.36
C ARG A 219 8.79 22.68 -5.35
N GLY A 220 8.60 23.48 -4.31
CA GLY A 220 7.44 24.36 -4.16
C GLY A 220 6.19 23.67 -3.60
N PHE A 221 6.13 22.33 -3.53
CA PHE A 221 4.95 21.63 -3.04
C PHE A 221 4.75 21.82 -1.54
N GLN A 222 5.83 21.81 -0.76
CA GLN A 222 5.77 22.00 0.68
C GLN A 222 5.29 23.42 1.02
N GLU A 223 5.85 24.43 0.38
CA GLU A 223 5.46 25.83 0.56
C GLU A 223 4.00 26.05 0.15
N TYR A 224 3.61 25.48 -0.99
CA TYR A 224 2.23 25.49 -1.47
C TYR A 224 1.27 24.85 -0.45
N PHE A 225 1.58 23.64 0.03
CA PHE A 225 0.70 22.88 0.91
C PHE A 225 0.58 23.52 2.30
N LEU A 226 1.68 24.03 2.87
CA LEU A 226 1.68 24.68 4.18
C LEU A 226 1.01 26.06 4.18
N ALA A 227 0.89 26.71 3.02
CA ALA A 227 0.18 27.98 2.88
C ALA A 227 -1.36 27.82 2.80
N LEU A 228 -1.88 26.59 2.70
CA LEU A 228 -3.33 26.34 2.61
C LEU A 228 -4.02 26.50 3.96
N SER A 229 -5.19 27.13 3.94
CA SER A 229 -6.11 27.29 5.06
C SER A 229 -7.55 27.03 4.63
N PRO A 230 -8.47 26.69 5.55
CA PRO A 230 -9.89 26.50 5.21
C PRO A 230 -10.52 27.70 4.51
N GLN A 231 -10.01 28.89 4.81
CA GLN A 231 -10.50 30.14 4.23
C GLN A 231 -10.01 30.34 2.79
N ASN A 232 -8.80 29.87 2.45
CA ASN A 232 -8.18 30.11 1.14
C ASN A 232 -8.25 28.91 0.17
N ASN A 233 -8.76 27.76 0.60
CA ASN A 233 -8.86 26.55 -0.21
C ASN A 233 -10.31 26.03 -0.39
N PRO A 234 -11.26 26.85 -0.87
CA PRO A 234 -12.67 26.44 -1.02
C PRO A 234 -12.87 25.36 -2.08
N ARG A 235 -11.90 25.16 -2.97
CA ARG A 235 -11.95 24.15 -4.05
C ARG A 235 -11.91 22.71 -3.55
N ASN A 236 -11.39 22.47 -2.34
CA ASN A 236 -11.30 21.14 -1.77
C ASN A 236 -12.40 20.97 -0.71
N PRO A 237 -13.50 20.25 -1.01
CA PRO A 237 -14.62 20.11 -0.09
C PRO A 237 -14.24 19.35 1.19
N TRP A 238 -13.19 18.53 1.16
CA TRP A 238 -12.71 17.78 2.32
C TRP A 238 -11.69 18.55 3.18
N PHE A 239 -11.32 19.77 2.80
CA PHE A 239 -10.30 20.54 3.55
C PHE A 239 -10.83 21.07 4.88
N VAL A 240 -12.13 21.39 4.96
CA VAL A 240 -12.77 21.92 6.17
C VAL A 240 -13.06 20.82 7.21
N GLY A 241 -13.37 19.60 6.76
CA GLY A 241 -13.73 18.47 7.63
C GLY A 241 -12.55 17.70 8.26
N ASN A 242 -11.31 17.99 7.87
CA ASN A 242 -10.12 17.24 8.28
C ASN A 242 -9.16 18.01 9.21
N LEU A 243 -9.57 19.17 9.75
CA LEU A 243 -8.83 19.85 10.80
C LEU A 243 -9.44 19.49 12.15
N PRO A 244 -8.71 18.82 13.05
CA PRO A 244 -9.10 18.79 14.45
C PRO A 244 -9.07 20.22 14.96
N VAL A 245 -10.25 20.77 15.26
CA VAL A 245 -10.39 22.01 16.00
C VAL A 245 -9.86 21.72 17.41
N HIS A 246 -8.64 22.19 17.67
CA HIS A 246 -7.84 22.11 18.89
C HIS A 246 -6.59 21.23 18.78
N LYS A 247 -5.46 21.93 18.95
CA LYS A 247 -4.06 21.54 18.72
C LYS A 247 -3.75 21.55 17.23
N VAL A 248 -2.90 22.49 16.80
CA VAL A 248 -1.89 22.18 15.78
C VAL A 248 -0.96 21.19 16.48
N PRO A 249 -1.07 19.87 16.27
CA PRO A 249 -0.08 18.96 16.81
C PRO A 249 1.01 18.84 15.74
N HIS A 250 2.20 18.47 16.13
CA HIS A 250 3.29 18.04 15.24
C HIS A 250 2.94 16.76 14.42
N ARG A 251 1.69 16.59 13.96
CA ARG A 251 1.09 15.34 13.44
C ARG A 251 1.05 15.22 11.92
N TYR A 252 1.46 16.25 11.17
CA TYR A 252 1.74 16.16 9.73
C TYR A 252 3.23 16.02 9.41
N GLN A 253 4.05 15.80 10.44
CA GLN A 253 5.44 15.42 10.27
C GLN A 253 5.63 14.07 9.55
N PRO A 254 4.75 13.03 9.69
CA PRO A 254 5.04 11.72 9.08
C PRO A 254 4.91 11.64 7.55
N ILE A 255 4.13 12.52 6.91
CA ILE A 255 4.01 12.54 5.43
C ILE A 255 5.23 13.23 4.80
N VAL A 256 5.86 14.15 5.53
CA VAL A 256 7.09 14.83 5.10
C VAL A 256 8.34 14.04 5.52
N ASP A 257 8.30 13.34 6.66
CA ASP A 257 9.43 12.55 7.16
C ASP A 257 9.54 11.16 6.51
N SER A 258 8.50 10.68 5.80
CA SER A 258 8.62 9.50 4.91
C SER A 258 9.22 9.85 3.53
N LEU A 259 9.62 11.11 3.33
CA LEU A 259 10.42 11.61 2.19
C LEU A 259 11.87 11.96 2.59
N LYS A 260 12.31 11.54 3.79
CA LYS A 260 13.71 11.57 4.22
C LYS A 260 14.25 10.14 4.29
#